data_AF-A0A7C3LW32-F1
#
_entry.id   AF-A0A7C3LW32-F1
#
_cell.length_a   1.000
_cell.length_b   1.000
_cell.length_c   1.000
_cell.angle_alpha   90.00
_cell.angle_beta   90.00
_cell.angle_gamma   90.00
#
_symmetry.space_group_name_H-M   'P 1'
#
loop_
_entity.id
_entity.type
_entity.pdbx_description
1 polymer ?
#
loop_
_entity_poly.entity_id
_entity_poly.type
_entity_poly.pdbx_seq_one_letter_code
_entity_poly.pdbx_strand_id
1 'polypeptide(L)'
;MSQHNPLQVLAIAVPSQRRKAHATGNPFRVTKLNRPQPVFPRLHEFLASKTNKALKRKGFYRERPCGSMDLPAAGECAMISQDRRELRRGTGKCLYSAFPVISQSKGEPTMPRDIALEREVRQALDAVRLIDTHEHLDTEQEFISQHVDFGRLFLHYANCDLISAGCPPKDMERIQLDPQMSPKDKWRLMAPYWEYMKDTGYGRCLEVAIRDLYGLDGLSAETVELLSERMAANRRPGFYRQVFDKAGIAVALWNRLDRLGPIPRMWTPEYDRTLFIQDMLWPADMSTDANWRAGWGREILCLDDYLEAIEERFAAYAAQASALKVGLAYVRPLVFEDRAKGEIEPLFNRLLNAGWERNVSTPSLKELRAIQDYLLHFCLRQCAKYDLTVKFHTGLQEGNGNTIRNSRAALLSNLFFKYPKVRFDIYHISYPYQEELLTLAKNFPNVAIDFCWMWIINPAAARRALREFLDAVPANKIHGFGGDFIFVEGTYGHAIMAKENIARVLAEKVSDGEMTVERAITVGRWLLRDNPIAWFGLQGKVPVEVLGT
;
A
#
# COMPACT_ATOMS: atom_id res chain seq x y z
N MET A 1 -1.68 -14.18 -22.60
CA MET A 1 -2.41 -12.97 -22.19
C MET A 1 -3.64 -13.41 -21.41
N SER A 2 -3.48 -13.65 -20.11
CA SER A 2 -4.59 -13.80 -19.16
C SER A 2 -4.44 -12.68 -18.14
N GLN A 3 -5.46 -11.84 -18.00
CA GLN A 3 -5.50 -10.80 -16.98
C GLN A 3 -5.68 -11.47 -15.62
N HIS A 4 -4.62 -11.50 -14.81
CA HIS A 4 -4.72 -11.87 -13.41
C HIS A 4 -5.11 -10.63 -12.60
N ASN A 5 -6.10 -10.81 -11.73
CA ASN A 5 -6.61 -9.81 -10.80
C ASN A 5 -5.57 -9.59 -9.67
N PRO A 6 -5.01 -8.38 -9.50
CA PRO A 6 -3.91 -8.14 -8.56
C PRO A 6 -4.30 -8.28 -7.08
N LEU A 7 -5.59 -8.42 -6.74
CA LEU A 7 -6.04 -8.60 -5.35
C LEU A 7 -6.03 -10.07 -4.86
N GLN A 8 -5.73 -11.05 -5.72
CA GLN A 8 -5.63 -12.45 -5.30
C GLN A 8 -4.30 -12.85 -4.63
N VAL A 9 -3.32 -11.94 -4.59
CA VAL A 9 -2.01 -12.22 -3.96
C VAL A 9 -2.07 -12.12 -2.41
N LEU A 10 -3.18 -11.64 -1.84
CA LEU A 10 -3.36 -11.52 -0.38
C LEU A 10 -4.25 -12.62 0.27
N ALA A 11 -4.51 -13.72 -0.43
CA ALA A 11 -5.20 -14.87 0.17
C ALA A 11 -4.20 -15.86 0.79
N ILE A 12 -3.78 -15.60 2.04
CA ILE A 12 -3.06 -16.60 2.84
C ILE A 12 -3.98 -17.81 3.05
N ALA A 13 -3.53 -18.98 2.58
CA ALA A 13 -4.24 -20.24 2.75
C ALA A 13 -4.28 -20.64 4.24
N VAL A 14 -5.46 -20.58 4.85
CA VAL A 14 -5.71 -21.17 6.18
C VAL A 14 -6.04 -22.66 6.01
N PRO A 15 -5.29 -23.60 6.61
CA PRO A 15 -5.62 -25.02 6.55
C PRO A 15 -6.91 -25.29 7.35
N SER A 16 -7.89 -25.94 6.72
CA SER A 16 -9.11 -26.40 7.39
C SER A 16 -8.79 -27.50 8.42
N GLN A 17 -8.70 -27.15 9.71
CA GLN A 17 -8.63 -28.16 10.76
C GLN A 17 -10.02 -28.76 11.01
N ARG A 18 -10.17 -30.04 10.67
CA ARG A 18 -11.28 -30.89 11.10
C ARG A 18 -11.23 -31.07 12.62
N ARG A 19 -12.17 -30.46 13.36
CA ARG A 19 -12.38 -30.75 14.77
C ARG A 19 -12.91 -32.19 14.94
N LYS A 20 -12.10 -33.07 15.54
CA LYS A 20 -12.57 -34.28 16.22
C LYS A 20 -12.97 -33.88 17.64
N ALA A 21 -14.25 -34.04 17.98
CA ALA A 21 -14.74 -33.86 19.34
C ALA A 21 -14.50 -35.15 20.15
N HIS A 22 -13.73 -35.05 21.23
CA HIS A 22 -13.69 -36.06 22.29
C HIS A 22 -14.76 -35.73 23.34
N ALA A 23 -15.57 -36.74 23.65
CA ALA A 23 -16.64 -36.69 24.65
C ALA A 23 -16.08 -36.88 26.07
N THR A 24 -16.56 -36.06 27.01
CA THR A 24 -16.72 -36.43 28.43
C THR A 24 -18.05 -35.86 28.90
N GLY A 25 -18.86 -36.68 29.56
CA GLY A 25 -20.27 -36.39 29.88
C GLY A 25 -20.52 -36.06 31.34
N ASN A 26 -21.68 -35.45 31.62
CA ASN A 26 -22.76 -35.97 32.51
C ASN A 26 -23.96 -34.98 32.47
N PRO A 27 -25.16 -35.28 33.04
CA PRO A 27 -26.39 -35.19 32.27
C PRO A 27 -27.45 -34.27 32.89
N PHE A 28 -28.24 -33.58 32.08
CA PHE A 28 -29.60 -33.20 32.49
C PHE A 28 -30.55 -33.39 31.30
N ARG A 29 -31.54 -34.27 31.52
CA ARG A 29 -32.73 -34.47 30.69
C ARG A 29 -33.53 -33.17 30.65
N VAL A 30 -34.15 -32.87 29.50
CA VAL A 30 -35.62 -32.78 29.35
C VAL A 30 -36.01 -32.44 27.89
N THR A 31 -36.84 -33.34 27.36
CA THR A 31 -37.84 -33.28 26.26
C THR A 31 -37.52 -32.99 24.79
N LYS A 32 -38.00 -33.96 23.99
CA LYS A 32 -38.14 -34.08 22.53
C LYS A 32 -38.99 -32.98 21.89
N LEU A 33 -38.64 -32.60 20.65
CA LEU A 33 -39.59 -32.29 19.57
C LEU A 33 -38.90 -32.47 18.19
N ASN A 34 -39.73 -32.81 17.20
CA ASN A 34 -39.43 -33.62 16.01
C ASN A 34 -38.62 -32.97 14.88
N ARG A 35 -37.81 -33.79 14.18
CA ARG A 35 -37.32 -33.54 12.81
C ARG A 35 -38.19 -34.31 11.80
N PRO A 36 -38.46 -33.80 10.59
CA PRO A 36 -38.87 -34.63 9.46
C PRO A 36 -37.65 -35.17 8.68
N GLN A 37 -37.76 -36.41 8.21
CA GLN A 37 -36.84 -37.10 7.31
C GLN A 37 -37.07 -36.74 5.82
N PRO A 38 -36.08 -36.97 4.94
CA PRO A 38 -36.17 -36.71 3.50
C PRO A 38 -36.68 -37.94 2.72
N VAL A 39 -37.31 -37.69 1.56
CA VAL A 39 -37.72 -38.72 0.61
C VAL A 39 -36.87 -38.60 -0.66
N PHE A 40 -36.16 -39.68 -1.01
CA PHE A 40 -35.61 -39.99 -2.34
C PHE A 40 -36.45 -41.14 -2.94
N PRO A 41 -36.43 -41.36 -4.27
CA PRO A 41 -35.58 -42.44 -4.77
C PRO A 41 -34.81 -42.14 -6.07
N ARG A 42 -33.76 -42.93 -6.25
CA ARG A 42 -32.75 -42.99 -7.31
C ARG A 42 -33.28 -43.58 -8.62
N LEU A 43 -32.60 -43.27 -9.74
CA LEU A 43 -32.22 -44.30 -10.72
C LEU A 43 -30.91 -43.93 -11.43
N HIS A 44 -29.97 -44.87 -11.43
CA HIS A 44 -28.64 -44.81 -12.04
C HIS A 44 -28.59 -45.88 -13.16
N GLU A 45 -27.69 -45.66 -14.12
CA GLU A 45 -27.14 -46.60 -15.13
C GLU A 45 -27.89 -46.81 -16.46
N PHE A 46 -27.32 -46.24 -17.54
CA PHE A 46 -27.06 -47.01 -18.76
C PHE A 46 -25.82 -46.51 -19.52
N LEU A 47 -24.72 -47.25 -19.31
CA LEU A 47 -23.64 -47.66 -20.21
C LEU A 47 -23.02 -46.69 -21.25
N ALA A 48 -21.71 -46.52 -21.06
CA ALA A 48 -20.72 -46.29 -22.09
C ALA A 48 -20.60 -47.48 -23.08
N SER A 49 -20.56 -47.21 -24.38
CA SER A 49 -19.59 -47.75 -25.34
C SER A 49 -20.03 -47.46 -26.79
N LYS A 50 -19.20 -46.73 -27.55
CA LYS A 50 -18.65 -47.21 -28.83
C LYS A 50 -17.67 -46.19 -29.41
N THR A 51 -16.57 -46.76 -29.85
CA THR A 51 -15.31 -46.23 -30.36
C THR A 51 -15.37 -45.59 -31.75
N ASN A 52 -14.57 -44.53 -31.92
CA ASN A 52 -13.50 -44.36 -32.93
C ASN A 52 -13.61 -45.11 -34.29
N LYS A 53 -13.75 -44.35 -35.39
CA LYS A 53 -12.88 -44.31 -36.60
C LYS A 53 -13.62 -43.72 -37.81
N ALA A 54 -13.13 -42.60 -38.34
CA ALA A 54 -12.92 -42.40 -39.78
C ALA A 54 -12.08 -41.14 -40.03
N LEU A 55 -10.86 -41.38 -40.51
CA LEU A 55 -9.85 -40.41 -40.93
C LEU A 55 -10.11 -39.93 -42.37
N LYS A 56 -9.66 -38.69 -42.63
CA LYS A 56 -9.08 -38.17 -43.88
C LYS A 56 -9.99 -38.10 -45.13
N ARG A 57 -10.17 -36.88 -45.66
CA ARG A 57 -9.46 -36.46 -46.90
C ARG A 57 -9.74 -35.01 -47.30
N LYS A 58 -8.66 -34.42 -47.84
CA LYS A 58 -8.55 -33.28 -48.79
C LYS A 58 -8.57 -31.87 -48.20
N GLY A 59 -7.37 -31.31 -48.09
CA GLY A 59 -7.16 -29.87 -48.12
C GLY A 59 -7.27 -29.30 -49.52
N PHE A 60 -7.28 -27.97 -49.61
CA PHE A 60 -6.52 -27.19 -50.58
C PHE A 60 -6.61 -25.72 -50.17
N TYR A 61 -5.45 -25.06 -50.19
CA TYR A 61 -5.27 -23.61 -50.21
C TYR A 61 -6.05 -22.97 -51.37
N ARG A 62 -6.59 -21.77 -51.15
CA ARG A 62 -6.72 -20.75 -52.20
C ARG A 62 -6.56 -19.35 -51.59
N GLU A 63 -5.52 -18.67 -52.05
CA GLU A 63 -5.28 -17.24 -51.85
C GLU A 63 -6.11 -16.36 -52.82
N ARG A 64 -6.19 -15.07 -52.45
CA ARG A 64 -6.41 -13.82 -53.26
C ARG A 64 -7.85 -13.39 -53.61
N PRO A 65 -8.10 -12.09 -53.95
CA PRO A 65 -7.20 -10.90 -54.04
C PRO A 65 -7.74 -9.57 -53.42
N CYS A 66 -6.90 -8.55 -53.56
CA CYS A 66 -7.04 -7.10 -53.32
C CYS A 66 -8.24 -6.38 -54.00
N GLY A 67 -8.71 -5.28 -53.39
CA GLY A 67 -9.61 -4.23 -53.94
C GLY A 67 -10.17 -3.35 -52.79
N SER A 68 -9.63 -2.16 -52.53
CA SER A 68 -9.99 -0.82 -53.07
C SER A 68 -11.20 -0.14 -52.40
N MET A 69 -10.97 1.09 -51.89
CA MET A 69 -11.94 2.21 -51.68
C MET A 69 -12.99 2.03 -50.55
N ASP A 70 -13.40 2.98 -49.71
CA ASP A 70 -13.18 4.42 -49.51
C ASP A 70 -13.53 4.79 -48.04
N LEU A 71 -12.87 5.80 -47.48
CA LEU A 71 -13.27 6.50 -46.25
C LEU A 71 -13.61 7.96 -46.61
N PRO A 72 -14.72 8.57 -46.14
CA PRO A 72 -14.99 9.98 -46.38
C PRO A 72 -14.18 10.87 -45.44
N ALA A 73 -13.73 11.98 -46.02
CA ALA A 73 -12.80 12.96 -45.51
C ALA A 73 -13.41 13.94 -44.49
N ALA A 74 -12.52 14.44 -43.62
CA ALA A 74 -12.67 15.71 -42.90
C ALA A 74 -12.21 16.87 -43.79
N GLY A 75 -12.94 17.99 -43.75
CA GLY A 75 -12.63 19.26 -44.41
C GLY A 75 -11.33 19.88 -43.88
N GLU A 76 -10.48 20.32 -44.80
CA GLU A 76 -10.30 21.73 -45.21
C GLU A 76 -9.28 22.50 -44.35
N CYS A 77 -8.08 22.69 -44.91
CA CYS A 77 -7.58 24.05 -45.13
C CYS A 77 -6.47 24.04 -46.19
N ALA A 78 -6.74 24.75 -47.28
CA ALA A 78 -5.83 25.00 -48.39
C ALA A 78 -4.70 25.96 -47.98
N MET A 79 -3.55 25.85 -48.64
CA MET A 79 -2.83 26.96 -49.28
C MET A 79 -1.68 26.37 -50.12
N ILE A 80 -1.71 26.67 -51.42
CA ILE A 80 -0.79 26.22 -52.48
C ILE A 80 0.21 27.34 -52.80
N SER A 81 1.33 26.93 -53.40
CA SER A 81 2.25 27.69 -54.28
C SER A 81 3.54 28.12 -53.56
N GLN A 82 4.76 27.92 -54.07
CA GLN A 82 5.22 27.82 -55.46
C GLN A 82 6.52 26.99 -55.58
N ASP A 83 6.54 26.18 -56.63
CA ASP A 83 7.60 25.89 -57.60
C ASP A 83 9.05 25.52 -57.19
N ARG A 84 9.44 24.33 -57.67
CA ARG A 84 10.81 23.81 -57.74
C ARG A 84 11.36 24.10 -59.14
N ARG A 85 12.56 24.68 -59.25
CA ARG A 85 13.47 24.39 -60.37
C ARG A 85 14.95 24.41 -59.96
N GLU A 86 15.64 23.45 -60.57
CA GLU A 86 17.09 23.36 -60.83
C GLU A 86 18.04 22.76 -59.78
N LEU A 87 18.22 21.44 -59.92
CA LEU A 87 19.48 20.76 -59.68
C LEU A 87 20.41 20.96 -60.88
N ARG A 88 21.68 21.35 -60.65
CA ARG A 88 22.86 20.63 -61.16
C ARG A 88 24.20 21.13 -60.57
N ARG A 89 24.87 20.18 -59.91
CA ARG A 89 26.32 19.90 -59.86
C ARG A 89 27.28 21.04 -59.46
N GLY A 90 27.83 20.93 -58.26
CA GLY A 90 29.10 21.55 -57.87
C GLY A 90 29.66 20.87 -56.62
N THR A 91 30.72 20.10 -56.79
CA THR A 91 31.54 19.53 -55.70
C THR A 91 32.12 20.67 -54.85
N GLY A 92 31.76 20.73 -53.57
CA GLY A 92 32.25 21.76 -52.66
C GLY A 92 32.20 21.30 -51.21
N LYS A 93 33.36 21.31 -50.56
CA LYS A 93 33.62 20.96 -49.17
C LYS A 93 32.57 21.52 -48.20
N CYS A 94 31.95 20.66 -47.40
CA CYS A 94 31.12 21.09 -46.28
C CYS A 94 32.02 21.52 -45.12
N LEU A 95 32.15 22.84 -44.94
CA LEU A 95 32.71 23.44 -43.73
C LEU A 95 31.67 23.27 -42.61
N TYR A 96 31.89 22.29 -41.73
CA TYR A 96 31.21 22.27 -40.43
C TYR A 96 31.82 23.40 -39.57
N SER A 97 31.09 24.50 -39.43
CA SER A 97 31.34 25.47 -38.37
C SER A 97 30.97 24.81 -37.04
N ALA A 98 31.98 24.57 -36.21
CA ALA A 98 31.83 24.06 -34.86
C ALA A 98 31.01 25.04 -34.01
N PHE A 99 29.88 24.59 -33.50
CA PHE A 99 29.24 25.21 -32.33
C PHE A 99 30.16 24.97 -31.12
N PRO A 100 30.41 25.98 -30.27
CA PRO A 100 31.22 25.77 -29.08
C PRO A 100 30.47 24.81 -28.15
N VAL A 101 31.14 23.69 -27.87
CA VAL A 101 30.78 22.77 -26.79
C VAL A 101 30.70 23.61 -25.52
N ILE A 102 29.49 23.74 -24.98
CA ILE A 102 29.27 24.28 -23.63
C ILE A 102 30.15 23.42 -22.71
N SER A 103 31.16 24.05 -22.11
CA SER A 103 32.07 23.38 -21.20
C SER A 103 31.23 22.73 -20.11
N GLN A 104 31.48 21.44 -19.87
CA GLN A 104 30.97 20.71 -18.73
C GLN A 104 31.03 21.61 -17.50
N SER A 105 29.87 21.91 -16.92
CA SER A 105 29.80 22.48 -15.58
C SER A 105 30.65 21.58 -14.70
N LYS A 106 31.77 22.08 -14.19
CA LYS A 106 32.47 21.44 -13.08
C LYS A 106 31.41 21.27 -12.00
N GLY A 107 31.02 20.03 -11.74
CA GLY A 107 30.08 19.72 -10.67
C GLY A 107 30.55 20.42 -9.41
N GLU A 108 29.67 21.16 -8.75
CA GLU A 108 29.97 21.72 -7.45
C GLU A 108 30.55 20.60 -6.57
N PRO A 109 31.66 20.86 -5.86
CA PRO A 109 32.21 19.86 -4.96
C PRO A 109 31.15 19.56 -3.91
N THR A 110 30.59 18.34 -3.96
CA THR A 110 29.77 17.84 -2.85
C THR A 110 30.62 17.90 -1.61
N MET A 111 30.24 18.75 -0.64
CA MET A 111 30.91 18.83 0.65
C MET A 111 31.05 17.41 1.22
N PRO A 112 32.24 17.00 1.70
CA PRO A 112 32.41 15.70 2.33
C PRO A 112 31.40 15.52 3.47
N ARG A 113 30.84 14.32 3.61
CA ARG A 113 29.90 14.02 4.71
C ARG A 113 30.57 14.31 6.06
N ASP A 114 29.91 15.10 6.90
CA ASP A 114 30.32 15.29 8.29
C ASP A 114 29.78 14.14 9.16
N ILE A 115 30.56 13.06 9.24
CA ILE A 115 30.18 11.85 9.96
C ILE A 115 30.03 12.08 11.46
N ALA A 116 30.75 13.06 12.04
CA ALA A 116 30.64 13.37 13.46
C ALA A 116 29.30 14.04 13.76
N LEU A 117 28.95 15.03 12.95
CA LEU A 117 27.67 15.74 13.05
C LEU A 117 26.48 14.82 12.76
N GLU A 118 26.57 13.97 11.73
CA GLU A 118 25.53 12.96 11.46
C GLU A 118 25.30 12.05 12.66
N ARG A 119 26.36 11.65 13.36
CA ARG A 119 26.28 10.79 14.55
C ARG A 119 25.66 11.52 15.74
N GLU A 120 26.02 12.78 15.95
CA GLU A 120 25.45 13.62 17.00
C GLU A 120 23.95 13.80 16.82
N VAL A 121 23.51 14.20 15.61
CA VAL A 121 22.09 14.33 15.29
C VAL A 121 21.40 12.98 15.43
N ARG A 122 22.00 11.90 14.90
CA ARG A 122 21.45 10.55 15.00
C ARG A 122 21.22 10.11 16.45
N GLN A 123 22.18 10.34 17.33
CA GLN A 123 22.07 10.02 18.75
C GLN A 123 20.89 10.74 19.41
N ALA A 124 20.67 12.01 19.06
CA ALA A 124 19.50 12.75 19.54
C ALA A 124 18.17 12.18 18.99
N LEU A 125 18.13 11.75 17.73
CA LEU A 125 16.93 11.14 17.14
C LEU A 125 16.63 9.74 17.71
N ASP A 126 17.66 9.00 18.14
CA ASP A 126 17.47 7.70 18.78
C ASP A 126 16.73 7.82 20.12
N ALA A 127 16.87 8.96 20.82
CA ALA A 127 16.14 9.26 22.05
C ALA A 127 14.66 9.65 21.80
N VAL A 128 14.28 9.98 20.57
CA VAL A 128 12.90 10.32 20.23
C VAL A 128 12.04 9.06 20.20
N ARG A 129 10.98 9.07 21.02
CA ARG A 129 9.87 8.10 20.97
C ARG A 129 9.00 8.44 19.77
N LEU A 130 9.29 7.81 18.64
CA LEU A 130 8.68 8.13 17.35
C LEU A 130 7.23 7.61 17.27
N ILE A 131 6.40 8.31 16.51
CA ILE A 131 5.06 7.86 16.12
C ILE A 131 5.17 7.24 14.75
N ASP A 132 4.73 6.00 14.65
CA ASP A 132 4.59 5.33 13.37
C ASP A 132 3.23 5.69 12.78
N THR A 133 3.21 6.48 11.69
CA THR A 133 1.96 6.99 11.11
C THR A 133 1.13 5.93 10.41
N HIS A 134 1.65 4.71 10.20
CA HIS A 134 0.91 3.67 9.48
C HIS A 134 1.52 2.28 9.58
N GLU A 135 0.73 1.28 9.95
CA GLU A 135 1.14 -0.13 9.99
C GLU A 135 0.03 -1.12 9.59
N HIS A 136 0.43 -2.33 9.20
CA HIS A 136 -0.46 -3.43 8.81
C HIS A 136 -0.21 -4.74 9.59
N LEU A 137 0.50 -4.65 10.72
CA LEU A 137 0.90 -5.81 11.52
C LEU A 137 -0.27 -6.71 11.93
N ASP A 138 0.00 -8.01 12.03
CA ASP A 138 -0.91 -8.96 12.69
C ASP A 138 -1.11 -8.58 14.17
N THR A 139 -2.13 -9.14 14.84
CA THR A 139 -2.12 -9.09 16.32
C THR A 139 -0.97 -9.93 16.86
N GLU A 140 -0.48 -9.61 18.07
CA GLU A 140 0.58 -10.42 18.67
C GLU A 140 0.12 -11.89 18.88
N GLN A 141 -1.16 -12.11 19.18
CA GLN A 141 -1.72 -13.46 19.30
C GLN A 141 -1.64 -14.25 17.99
N GLU A 142 -1.99 -13.63 16.86
CA GLU A 142 -1.88 -14.26 15.54
C GLU A 142 -0.43 -14.52 15.18
N PHE A 143 0.43 -13.53 15.39
CA PHE A 143 1.87 -13.68 15.22
C PHE A 143 2.40 -14.89 16.00
N ILE A 144 2.04 -15.06 17.27
CA ILE A 144 2.47 -16.21 18.09
C ILE A 144 1.93 -17.54 17.55
N SER A 145 0.70 -17.55 17.02
CA SER A 145 0.02 -18.78 16.59
C SER A 145 0.53 -19.38 15.28
N GLN A 146 1.23 -18.59 14.47
CA GLN A 146 1.69 -18.98 13.14
C GLN A 146 3.08 -19.63 13.19
N HIS A 147 3.26 -20.69 12.40
CA HIS A 147 4.59 -21.21 12.09
C HIS A 147 5.41 -20.16 11.33
N VAL A 148 6.73 -20.14 11.54
CA VAL A 148 7.63 -19.18 10.90
C VAL A 148 8.96 -19.82 10.52
N ASP A 149 9.48 -19.39 9.38
CA ASP A 149 10.89 -19.43 9.00
C ASP A 149 11.28 -18.09 8.35
N PHE A 150 12.52 -17.97 7.87
CA PHE A 150 13.02 -16.75 7.23
C PHE A 150 12.19 -16.32 6.00
N GLY A 151 11.46 -17.23 5.34
CA GLY A 151 10.60 -16.93 4.20
C GLY A 151 9.51 -15.91 4.54
N ARG A 152 9.15 -15.80 5.83
CA ARG A 152 8.20 -14.80 6.33
C ARG A 152 8.68 -13.35 6.13
N LEU A 153 10.00 -13.10 6.07
CA LEU A 153 10.57 -11.78 5.78
C LEU A 153 10.33 -11.33 4.33
N PHE A 154 9.90 -12.26 3.48
CA PHE A 154 9.60 -12.01 2.08
C PHE A 154 8.10 -12.01 1.82
N LEU A 155 7.23 -12.01 2.84
CA LEU A 155 5.79 -11.79 2.62
C LEU A 155 5.50 -10.37 2.12
N HIS A 156 6.38 -9.40 2.41
CA HIS A 156 6.15 -8.00 2.08
C HIS A 156 7.40 -7.21 1.73
N TYR A 157 7.22 -6.44 0.66
CA TYR A 157 8.10 -5.61 -0.15
C TYR A 157 9.29 -6.31 -0.80
N ALA A 158 10.13 -7.00 -0.03
CA ALA A 158 11.37 -7.58 -0.56
C ALA A 158 11.12 -8.62 -1.68
N ASN A 159 9.98 -9.32 -1.63
CA ASN A 159 9.52 -10.18 -2.72
C ASN A 159 9.40 -9.46 -4.07
N CYS A 160 8.95 -8.21 -4.07
CA CYS A 160 8.73 -7.45 -5.31
C CYS A 160 10.05 -7.23 -6.05
N ASP A 161 11.13 -6.94 -5.33
CA ASP A 161 12.46 -6.77 -5.92
C ASP A 161 13.03 -8.11 -6.42
N LEU A 162 12.80 -9.21 -5.69
CA LEU A 162 13.20 -10.55 -6.14
C LEU A 162 12.49 -10.95 -7.44
N ILE A 163 11.18 -10.70 -7.54
CA ILE A 163 10.40 -10.95 -8.77
C ILE A 163 10.90 -10.06 -9.90
N SER A 164 11.14 -8.77 -9.64
CA SER A 164 11.72 -7.84 -10.61
C SER A 164 13.12 -8.27 -11.07
N ALA A 165 13.92 -8.89 -10.20
CA ALA A 165 15.23 -9.47 -10.52
C ALA A 165 15.13 -10.80 -11.31
N GLY A 166 13.93 -11.33 -11.53
CA GLY A 166 13.68 -12.52 -12.34
C GLY A 166 13.28 -13.76 -11.55
N CYS A 167 13.07 -13.68 -10.23
CA CYS A 167 12.60 -14.81 -9.45
C CYS A 167 11.19 -15.22 -9.92
N PRO A 168 10.98 -16.50 -10.30
CA PRO A 168 9.65 -16.96 -10.72
C PRO A 168 8.63 -16.74 -9.59
N PRO A 169 7.46 -16.14 -9.87
CA PRO A 169 6.45 -15.89 -8.84
C PRO A 169 6.03 -17.16 -8.07
N LYS A 170 6.03 -18.32 -8.73
CA LYS A 170 5.74 -19.62 -8.10
C LYS A 170 6.82 -20.04 -7.10
N ASP A 171 8.07 -19.72 -7.35
CA ASP A 171 9.14 -20.02 -6.41
C ASP A 171 9.07 -19.08 -5.21
N MET A 172 8.72 -17.79 -5.42
CA MET A 172 8.44 -16.87 -4.31
C MET A 172 7.27 -17.33 -3.44
N GLU A 173 6.16 -17.79 -4.04
CA GLU A 173 5.03 -18.36 -3.29
C GLU A 173 5.47 -19.54 -2.41
N ARG A 174 6.34 -20.42 -2.93
CA ARG A 174 6.90 -21.55 -2.16
C ARG A 174 7.82 -21.08 -1.04
N ILE A 175 8.69 -20.11 -1.29
CA ILE A 175 9.56 -19.50 -0.26
C ILE A 175 8.71 -18.95 0.89
N GLN A 176 7.64 -18.24 0.56
CA GLN A 176 6.76 -17.58 1.53
C GLN A 176 5.89 -18.57 2.31
N LEU A 177 5.29 -19.56 1.64
CA LEU A 177 4.12 -20.26 2.17
C LEU A 177 4.30 -21.78 2.33
N ASP A 178 5.30 -22.42 1.71
CA ASP A 178 5.44 -23.89 1.78
C ASP A 178 6.01 -24.30 3.16
N PRO A 179 5.22 -24.96 4.03
CA PRO A 179 5.69 -25.35 5.35
C PRO A 179 6.47 -26.68 5.35
N GLN A 180 6.57 -27.36 4.21
CA GLN A 180 7.28 -28.63 4.07
C GLN A 180 8.71 -28.44 3.53
N MET A 181 9.02 -27.28 2.95
CA MET A 181 10.38 -26.97 2.52
C MET A 181 11.26 -26.53 3.70
N SER A 182 12.47 -27.08 3.77
CA SER A 182 13.48 -26.62 4.72
C SER A 182 13.92 -25.18 4.41
N PRO A 183 14.37 -24.41 5.41
CA PRO A 183 14.96 -23.09 5.18
C PRO A 183 16.07 -23.11 4.12
N LYS A 184 16.94 -24.13 4.14
CA LYS A 184 17.98 -24.30 3.10
C LYS A 184 17.43 -24.49 1.69
N ASP A 185 16.34 -25.24 1.52
CA ASP A 185 15.73 -25.44 0.20
C ASP A 185 15.05 -24.18 -0.31
N LYS A 186 14.39 -23.43 0.58
CA LYS A 186 13.85 -22.10 0.25
C LYS A 186 14.96 -21.14 -0.17
N TRP A 187 16.08 -21.15 0.56
CA TRP A 187 17.25 -20.34 0.23
C TRP A 187 17.80 -20.66 -1.16
N ARG A 188 17.89 -21.93 -1.54
CA ARG A 188 18.36 -22.34 -2.89
C ARG A 188 17.54 -21.73 -4.03
N LEU A 189 16.23 -21.55 -3.84
CA LEU A 189 15.36 -20.90 -4.82
C LEU A 189 15.64 -19.39 -4.92
N MET A 190 15.96 -18.76 -3.78
CA MET A 190 16.10 -17.31 -3.67
C MET A 190 17.52 -16.80 -3.95
N ALA A 191 18.55 -17.57 -3.58
CA ALA A 191 19.95 -17.18 -3.63
C ALA A 191 20.41 -16.59 -4.97
N PRO A 192 19.98 -17.10 -6.15
CA PRO A 192 20.37 -16.51 -7.43
C PRO A 192 19.88 -15.07 -7.64
N TYR A 193 18.82 -14.67 -6.93
CA TYR A 193 18.19 -13.35 -7.07
C TYR A 193 18.55 -12.41 -5.90
N TRP A 194 18.86 -12.97 -4.73
CA TRP A 194 19.23 -12.22 -3.54
C TRP A 194 20.42 -11.29 -3.79
N GLU A 195 21.46 -11.75 -4.47
CA GLU A 195 22.65 -10.94 -4.75
C GLU A 195 22.38 -9.71 -5.61
N TYR A 196 21.35 -9.74 -6.47
CA TYR A 196 20.92 -8.57 -7.24
C TYR A 196 20.09 -7.58 -6.42
N MET A 197 19.48 -8.04 -5.33
CA MET A 197 18.49 -7.30 -4.57
C MET A 197 19.02 -6.76 -3.24
N LYS A 198 19.95 -7.44 -2.56
CA LYS A 198 20.32 -7.14 -1.16
C LYS A 198 20.74 -5.69 -0.88
N ASP A 199 21.26 -4.98 -1.88
CA ASP A 199 21.68 -3.59 -1.78
C ASP A 199 20.54 -2.57 -2.02
N THR A 200 19.35 -3.01 -2.43
CA THR A 200 18.16 -2.15 -2.52
C THR A 200 17.69 -1.73 -1.13
N GLY A 201 16.76 -0.77 -1.06
CA GLY A 201 16.23 -0.31 0.22
C GLY A 201 15.52 -1.43 1.01
N TYR A 202 14.83 -2.36 0.34
CA TYR A 202 14.22 -3.52 0.99
C TYR A 202 15.24 -4.53 1.49
N GLY A 203 16.24 -4.87 0.67
CA GLY A 203 17.32 -5.78 1.08
C GLY A 203 18.06 -5.25 2.31
N ARG A 204 18.46 -3.97 2.28
CA ARG A 204 19.12 -3.30 3.41
C ARG A 204 18.25 -3.25 4.67
N CYS A 205 16.94 -3.05 4.53
CA CYS A 205 16.00 -3.07 5.66
C CYS A 205 16.00 -4.42 6.36
N LEU A 206 15.94 -5.51 5.59
CA LEU A 206 15.98 -6.87 6.15
C LEU A 206 17.32 -7.19 6.78
N GLU A 207 18.43 -6.80 6.15
CA GLU A 207 19.78 -6.95 6.69
C GLU A 207 19.94 -6.25 8.05
N VAL A 208 19.44 -5.02 8.19
CA VAL A 208 19.42 -4.29 9.48
C VAL A 208 18.61 -5.05 10.54
N ALA A 209 17.41 -5.53 10.18
CA ALA A 209 16.56 -6.28 11.11
C ALA A 209 17.21 -7.62 11.53
N ILE A 210 17.78 -8.37 10.58
CA ILE A 210 18.45 -9.65 10.83
C ILE A 210 19.62 -9.46 11.79
N ARG A 211 20.49 -8.48 11.51
CA ARG A 211 21.65 -8.17 12.35
C ARG A 211 21.24 -7.74 13.75
N ASP A 212 20.32 -6.79 13.86
CA ASP A 212 20.07 -6.18 15.16
C ASP A 212 19.14 -7.02 16.02
N LEU A 213 18.10 -7.64 15.45
CA LEU A 213 17.13 -8.43 16.23
C LEU A 213 17.62 -9.85 16.50
N TYR A 214 18.43 -10.40 15.60
CA TYR A 214 18.85 -11.79 15.67
C TYR A 214 20.35 -11.97 15.80
N GLY A 215 21.19 -10.94 15.65
CA GLY A 215 22.65 -11.06 15.84
C GLY A 215 23.31 -11.95 14.78
N LEU A 216 22.82 -11.89 13.53
CA LEU A 216 23.35 -12.64 12.40
C LEU A 216 23.91 -11.68 11.34
N ASP A 217 25.00 -12.08 10.69
CA ASP A 217 25.63 -11.31 9.61
C ASP A 217 24.92 -11.58 8.28
N GLY A 218 23.69 -11.09 8.20
CA GLY A 218 22.85 -11.16 7.01
C GLY A 218 22.32 -12.54 6.65
N LEU A 219 21.73 -12.61 5.45
CA LEU A 219 21.08 -13.80 4.94
C LEU A 219 22.00 -14.60 4.00
N SER A 220 22.24 -15.86 4.34
CA SER A 220 23.06 -16.79 3.56
C SER A 220 22.61 -18.24 3.77
N ALA A 221 23.22 -19.17 3.03
CA ALA A 221 22.97 -20.61 3.20
C ALA A 221 23.31 -21.10 4.61
N GLU A 222 24.24 -20.44 5.27
CA GLU A 222 24.73 -20.74 6.61
C GLU A 222 23.82 -20.15 7.70
N THR A 223 23.14 -19.03 7.44
CA THR A 223 22.35 -18.32 8.46
C THR A 223 20.85 -18.62 8.44
N VAL A 224 20.28 -19.07 7.31
CA VAL A 224 18.82 -19.24 7.14
C VAL A 224 18.18 -20.21 8.14
N GLU A 225 18.85 -21.30 8.51
CA GLU A 225 18.33 -22.25 9.51
C GLU A 225 18.31 -21.61 10.90
N LEU A 226 19.44 -21.06 11.34
CA LEU A 226 19.58 -20.42 12.64
C LEU A 226 18.68 -19.19 12.78
N LEU A 227 18.50 -18.41 11.71
CA LEU A 227 17.55 -17.31 11.68
C LEU A 227 16.13 -17.82 11.90
N SER A 228 15.74 -18.88 11.19
CA SER A 228 14.40 -19.48 11.31
C SER A 228 14.14 -20.00 12.72
N GLU A 229 15.13 -20.66 13.34
CA GLU A 229 15.07 -21.09 14.75
C GLU A 229 14.87 -19.91 15.71
N ARG A 230 15.63 -18.82 15.55
CA ARG A 230 15.52 -17.62 16.40
C ARG A 230 14.21 -16.87 16.18
N MET A 231 13.72 -16.81 14.94
CA MET A 231 12.40 -16.25 14.62
C MET A 231 11.28 -17.07 15.29
N ALA A 232 11.38 -18.40 15.26
CA ALA A 232 10.43 -19.28 15.92
C ALA A 232 10.47 -19.11 17.45
N ALA A 233 11.65 -18.98 18.05
CA ALA A 233 11.80 -18.73 19.49
C ALA A 233 11.20 -17.38 19.95
N ASN A 234 11.11 -16.40 19.05
CA ASN A 234 10.50 -15.10 19.31
C ASN A 234 8.97 -15.08 19.13
N ARG A 235 8.33 -16.21 18.78
CA ARG A 235 6.86 -16.37 18.77
C ARG A 235 6.32 -16.48 20.20
N ARG A 236 6.45 -15.41 20.98
CA ARG A 236 6.04 -15.32 22.38
C ARG A 236 5.42 -13.96 22.72
N PRO A 237 4.58 -13.89 23.77
CA PRO A 237 4.05 -12.61 24.25
C PRO A 237 5.14 -11.59 24.59
N GLY A 238 4.87 -10.32 24.30
CA GLY A 238 5.74 -9.17 24.55
C GLY A 238 6.85 -8.95 23.52
N PHE A 239 6.95 -9.78 22.47
CA PHE A 239 7.95 -9.57 21.42
C PHE A 239 7.69 -8.29 20.63
N TYR A 240 6.43 -7.94 20.33
CA TYR A 240 6.11 -6.71 19.60
C TYR A 240 6.56 -5.48 20.39
N ARG A 241 6.23 -5.42 21.68
CA ARG A 241 6.67 -4.34 22.58
C ARG A 241 8.19 -4.24 22.65
N GLN A 242 8.89 -5.38 22.75
CA GLN A 242 10.36 -5.42 22.72
C GLN A 242 10.92 -4.82 21.42
N VAL A 243 10.37 -5.18 20.26
CA VAL A 243 10.83 -4.66 18.96
C VAL A 243 10.54 -3.17 18.85
N PHE A 244 9.34 -2.73 19.21
CA PHE A 244 8.97 -1.31 19.20
C PHE A 244 9.87 -0.50 20.14
N ASP A 245 10.16 -0.99 21.34
CA ASP A 245 11.05 -0.30 22.27
C ASP A 245 12.48 -0.21 21.76
N LYS A 246 12.99 -1.28 21.12
CA LYS A 246 14.31 -1.26 20.49
C LYS A 246 14.38 -0.28 19.31
N ALA A 247 13.30 -0.13 18.53
CA ALA A 247 13.20 0.87 17.47
C ALA A 247 12.96 2.30 17.99
N GLY A 248 12.52 2.43 19.25
CA GLY A 248 12.06 3.69 19.84
C GLY A 248 10.69 4.12 19.32
N ILE A 249 9.82 3.18 18.95
CA ILE A 249 8.43 3.41 18.54
C ILE A 249 7.53 3.50 19.77
N ALA A 250 6.86 4.63 19.95
CA ALA A 250 5.85 4.80 20.99
C ALA A 250 4.61 3.95 20.69
N VAL A 251 4.01 4.24 19.54
CA VAL A 251 2.72 3.70 19.08
C VAL A 251 2.67 3.77 17.55
N ALA A 252 1.92 2.85 16.95
CA ALA A 252 1.66 2.83 15.51
C ALA A 252 0.19 3.09 15.19
N LEU A 253 -0.07 3.90 14.17
CA LEU A 253 -1.41 4.05 13.61
C LEU A 253 -1.68 2.85 12.73
N TRP A 254 -2.65 2.04 13.11
CA TRP A 254 -2.79 0.68 12.62
C TRP A 254 -3.96 0.55 11.68
N ASN A 255 -3.69 -0.02 10.52
CA ASN A 255 -4.68 -0.41 9.54
C ASN A 255 -4.65 -1.94 9.37
N ARG A 256 -5.36 -2.64 10.24
CA ARG A 256 -5.47 -4.10 10.17
C ARG A 256 -6.11 -4.58 8.83
N LEU A 257 -5.34 -5.32 8.02
CA LEU A 257 -5.78 -5.82 6.70
C LEU A 257 -6.67 -7.08 6.79
N ASP A 258 -6.53 -7.87 7.85
CA ASP A 258 -7.07 -9.23 7.97
C ASP A 258 -8.43 -9.29 8.68
N ARG A 259 -9.47 -8.68 8.11
CA ARG A 259 -10.83 -9.23 8.26
C ARG A 259 -11.54 -9.16 6.92
N LEU A 260 -11.43 -10.26 6.18
CA LEU A 260 -12.28 -10.70 5.06
C LEU A 260 -13.73 -10.95 5.52
N GLY A 261 -14.31 -9.97 6.21
CA GLY A 261 -15.72 -9.71 6.21
C GLY A 261 -15.94 -8.40 5.45
N PRO A 262 -17.13 -8.18 4.88
CA PRO A 262 -17.42 -6.99 4.05
C PRO A 262 -17.20 -5.65 4.76
N ILE A 263 -17.09 -5.67 6.09
CA ILE A 263 -16.61 -4.55 6.90
C ILE A 263 -15.64 -5.08 7.96
N PRO A 264 -14.39 -4.58 8.00
CA PRO A 264 -13.48 -4.87 9.09
C PRO A 264 -14.12 -4.45 10.42
N ARG A 265 -14.24 -5.39 11.37
CA ARG A 265 -14.74 -5.08 12.71
C ARG A 265 -13.77 -4.08 13.32
N MET A 266 -14.24 -2.86 13.49
CA MET A 266 -13.48 -1.83 14.16
C MET A 266 -13.47 -2.12 15.66
N TRP A 267 -12.27 -2.14 16.26
CA TRP A 267 -11.98 -2.47 17.66
C TRP A 267 -12.55 -3.80 18.15
N THR A 268 -11.65 -4.71 18.49
CA THR A 268 -11.99 -5.96 19.16
C THR A 268 -11.24 -6.05 20.49
N PRO A 269 -11.69 -6.86 21.47
CA PRO A 269 -11.04 -6.96 22.78
C PRO A 269 -9.55 -7.32 22.72
N GLU A 270 -9.09 -7.90 21.62
CA GLU A 270 -7.69 -8.30 21.36
C GLU A 270 -6.78 -7.11 20.99
N TYR A 271 -7.30 -5.89 21.05
CA TYR A 271 -6.61 -4.68 20.62
C TYR A 271 -5.72 -4.06 21.70
N ASP A 272 -4.40 -4.09 21.49
CA ASP A 272 -3.43 -3.48 22.40
C ASP A 272 -3.27 -1.97 22.12
N ARG A 273 -3.99 -1.16 22.92
CA ARG A 273 -3.92 0.32 22.89
C ARG A 273 -2.58 0.90 23.37
N THR A 274 -1.69 0.07 23.90
CA THR A 274 -0.32 0.47 24.25
C THR A 274 0.65 0.37 23.07
N LEU A 275 0.24 -0.30 21.99
CA LEU A 275 1.00 -0.46 20.75
C LEU A 275 0.35 0.24 19.55
N PHE A 276 -0.97 0.28 19.49
CA PHE A 276 -1.69 0.67 18.28
C PHE A 276 -2.77 1.75 18.50
N ILE A 277 -3.06 2.54 17.46
CA ILE A 277 -4.25 3.41 17.30
C ILE A 277 -4.91 3.10 15.94
N GLN A 278 -6.16 2.64 15.91
CA GLN A 278 -6.76 2.05 14.72
C GLN A 278 -7.26 3.15 13.76
N ASP A 279 -6.93 3.01 12.48
CA ASP A 279 -7.54 3.79 11.41
C ASP A 279 -8.95 3.26 11.09
N MET A 280 -9.88 4.16 10.80
CA MET A 280 -11.09 3.82 10.07
C MET A 280 -10.76 3.53 8.62
N LEU A 281 -11.39 2.51 8.05
CA LEU A 281 -11.25 2.17 6.65
C LEU A 281 -12.35 2.79 5.80
N TRP A 282 -11.94 3.33 4.66
CA TRP A 282 -12.84 3.77 3.60
C TRP A 282 -13.92 2.71 3.31
N PRO A 283 -15.21 3.03 3.45
CA PRO A 283 -16.28 2.02 3.45
C PRO A 283 -16.69 1.52 2.06
N ALA A 284 -16.19 2.14 0.96
CA ALA A 284 -16.75 1.93 -0.38
C ALA A 284 -15.79 1.27 -1.38
N ASP A 285 -14.99 0.30 -0.97
CA ASP A 285 -14.44 -0.67 -1.94
C ASP A 285 -15.52 -1.67 -2.38
N MET A 286 -16.65 -1.14 -2.88
CA MET A 286 -17.79 -1.94 -3.36
C MET A 286 -17.56 -2.52 -4.75
N SER A 287 -16.44 -2.19 -5.41
CA SER A 287 -16.22 -2.55 -6.81
C SER A 287 -15.93 -4.04 -7.02
N THR A 288 -15.57 -4.77 -5.97
CA THR A 288 -15.04 -6.13 -6.08
C THR A 288 -15.67 -7.15 -5.12
N ASP A 289 -16.35 -6.72 -4.05
CA ASP A 289 -16.95 -7.61 -3.08
C ASP A 289 -18.46 -7.82 -3.30
N ALA A 290 -18.87 -9.05 -3.58
CA ALA A 290 -20.28 -9.44 -3.68
C ALA A 290 -21.05 -9.28 -2.36
N ASN A 291 -20.35 -9.21 -1.23
CA ASN A 291 -20.92 -9.11 0.11
C ASN A 291 -20.91 -7.70 0.69
N TRP A 292 -20.64 -6.65 -0.09
CA TRP A 292 -20.49 -5.27 0.41
C TRP A 292 -21.63 -4.76 1.32
N ARG A 293 -22.83 -5.36 1.25
CA ARG A 293 -24.00 -5.05 2.09
C ARG A 293 -23.97 -5.70 3.48
N ALA A 294 -23.21 -6.77 3.66
CA ALA A 294 -23.15 -7.45 4.95
C ALA A 294 -22.23 -6.68 5.91
N GLY A 295 -22.41 -6.92 7.21
CA GLY A 295 -21.56 -6.35 8.26
C GLY A 295 -21.94 -4.95 8.74
N TRP A 296 -22.83 -4.22 8.06
CA TRP A 296 -23.22 -2.84 8.44
C TRP A 296 -24.08 -2.75 9.70
N GLY A 297 -24.52 -3.89 10.25
CA GLY A 297 -25.41 -3.93 11.41
C GLY A 297 -26.87 -3.57 11.10
N ARG A 298 -27.16 -3.21 9.85
CA ARG A 298 -28.50 -2.98 9.31
C ARG A 298 -28.64 -3.49 7.89
N GLU A 299 -29.88 -3.67 7.46
CA GLU A 299 -30.19 -3.99 6.07
C GLU A 299 -30.02 -2.74 5.18
N ILE A 300 -29.42 -2.92 4.01
CA ILE A 300 -29.18 -1.84 3.04
C ILE A 300 -30.13 -2.03 1.85
N LEU A 301 -31.21 -1.26 1.81
CA LEU A 301 -32.27 -1.35 0.80
C LEU A 301 -32.26 -0.16 -0.18
N CYS A 302 -31.64 0.95 0.19
CA CYS A 302 -31.47 2.14 -0.65
C CYS A 302 -30.14 2.85 -0.36
N LEU A 303 -29.85 3.92 -1.11
CA LEU A 303 -28.65 4.74 -0.88
C LEU A 303 -28.66 5.35 0.53
N ASP A 304 -29.82 5.81 1.01
CA ASP A 304 -29.92 6.46 2.32
C ASP A 304 -29.62 5.50 3.48
N ASP A 305 -30.05 4.23 3.43
CA ASP A 305 -29.66 3.23 4.42
C ASP A 305 -28.14 3.08 4.53
N TYR A 306 -27.45 3.14 3.38
CA TYR A 306 -26.00 3.02 3.33
C TYR A 306 -25.31 4.28 3.86
N LEU A 307 -25.83 5.47 3.53
CA LEU A 307 -25.32 6.72 4.08
C LEU A 307 -25.50 6.80 5.59
N GLU A 308 -26.67 6.40 6.11
CA GLU A 308 -26.93 6.31 7.54
C GLU A 308 -25.99 5.31 8.23
N ALA A 309 -25.77 4.13 7.64
CA ALA A 309 -24.82 3.15 8.17
C ALA A 309 -23.39 3.69 8.26
N ILE A 310 -22.96 4.49 7.27
CA ILE A 310 -21.67 5.19 7.31
C ILE A 310 -21.66 6.20 8.47
N GLU A 311 -22.71 7.02 8.62
CA GLU A 311 -22.80 8.02 9.70
C GLU A 311 -22.78 7.40 11.10
N GLU A 312 -23.53 6.32 11.30
CA GLU A 312 -23.53 5.52 12.54
C GLU A 312 -22.12 5.02 12.86
N ARG A 313 -21.40 4.52 11.85
CA ARG A 313 -20.01 4.08 12.01
C ARG A 313 -19.10 5.23 12.40
N PHE A 314 -19.19 6.40 11.76
CA PHE A 314 -18.42 7.58 12.17
C PHE A 314 -18.76 8.01 13.60
N ALA A 315 -20.04 8.03 13.97
CA ALA A 315 -20.49 8.39 15.31
C ALA A 315 -19.94 7.44 16.38
N ALA A 316 -19.88 6.14 16.11
CA ALA A 316 -19.38 5.13 17.04
C ALA A 316 -17.86 5.22 17.27
N TYR A 317 -17.11 5.69 16.28
CA TYR A 317 -15.71 5.32 16.14
C TYR A 317 -14.72 6.46 15.86
N ALA A 318 -15.16 7.57 15.26
CA ALA A 318 -14.25 8.63 14.82
C ALA A 318 -13.43 9.24 15.97
N ALA A 319 -14.02 9.35 17.18
CA ALA A 319 -13.33 9.89 18.36
C ALA A 319 -12.12 9.04 18.81
N GLN A 320 -12.15 7.73 18.54
CA GLN A 320 -11.08 6.79 18.92
C GLN A 320 -10.14 6.48 17.77
N ALA A 321 -10.55 6.76 16.53
CA ALA A 321 -9.77 6.50 15.34
C ALA A 321 -8.64 7.52 15.18
N SER A 322 -7.52 7.09 14.62
CA SER A 322 -6.46 8.02 14.21
C SER A 322 -6.82 8.80 12.95
N ALA A 323 -7.40 8.13 11.96
CA ALA A 323 -7.73 8.71 10.68
C ALA A 323 -8.71 7.83 9.88
N LEU A 324 -9.18 8.32 8.72
CA LEU A 324 -9.80 7.54 7.66
C LEU A 324 -8.75 7.20 6.59
N LYS A 325 -8.49 5.91 6.31
CA LYS A 325 -7.54 5.47 5.28
C LYS A 325 -8.24 5.14 3.97
N VAL A 326 -7.72 5.70 2.88
CA VAL A 326 -8.17 5.48 1.49
C VAL A 326 -7.06 4.83 0.67
N GLY A 327 -7.29 3.59 0.20
CA GLY A 327 -6.36 2.78 -0.58
C GLY A 327 -6.69 2.63 -2.07
N LEU A 328 -7.58 3.46 -2.64
CA LEU A 328 -8.15 3.24 -3.99
C LEU A 328 -7.17 3.35 -5.16
N ALA A 329 -5.94 3.84 -4.92
CA ALA A 329 -4.93 4.02 -5.95
C ALA A 329 -4.50 2.71 -6.65
N TYR A 330 -4.73 1.55 -6.03
CA TYR A 330 -4.48 0.24 -6.65
C TYR A 330 -5.45 -0.07 -7.80
N VAL A 331 -6.67 0.47 -7.77
CA VAL A 331 -7.76 0.05 -8.67
C VAL A 331 -8.27 1.18 -9.59
N ARG A 332 -7.99 2.44 -9.26
CA ARG A 332 -8.40 3.59 -10.08
C ARG A 332 -7.52 4.83 -9.85
N PRO A 333 -7.51 5.80 -10.81
CA PRO A 333 -7.00 7.12 -10.54
C PRO A 333 -7.70 7.81 -9.37
N LEU A 334 -6.91 8.52 -8.55
CA LEU A 334 -7.34 9.34 -7.42
C LEU A 334 -7.98 10.67 -7.86
N VAL A 335 -8.88 10.60 -8.85
CA VAL A 335 -9.73 11.71 -9.28
C VAL A 335 -11.13 11.41 -8.79
N PHE A 336 -11.74 12.36 -8.08
CA PHE A 336 -13.07 12.19 -7.50
C PHE A 336 -13.94 13.38 -7.92
N GLU A 337 -14.89 13.15 -8.82
CA GLU A 337 -15.76 14.21 -9.29
C GLU A 337 -16.86 14.52 -8.27
N ASP A 338 -17.28 15.78 -8.20
CA ASP A 338 -18.36 16.20 -7.31
C ASP A 338 -19.72 15.84 -7.91
N ARG A 339 -20.24 14.68 -7.52
CA ARG A 339 -21.50 14.11 -8.04
C ARG A 339 -22.70 14.50 -7.18
N ALA A 340 -23.86 14.68 -7.81
CA ALA A 340 -25.10 14.95 -7.09
C ALA A 340 -25.78 13.66 -6.62
N LYS A 341 -26.47 13.68 -5.47
CA LYS A 341 -27.19 12.50 -4.95
C LYS A 341 -28.16 11.91 -5.99
N GLY A 342 -28.94 12.77 -6.67
CA GLY A 342 -29.91 12.33 -7.68
C GLY A 342 -29.30 11.67 -8.93
N GLU A 343 -28.02 11.92 -9.23
CA GLU A 343 -27.28 11.20 -10.27
C GLU A 343 -26.90 9.79 -9.82
N ILE A 344 -26.57 9.64 -8.53
CA ILE A 344 -25.96 8.43 -7.98
C ILE A 344 -26.99 7.44 -7.47
N GLU A 345 -28.11 7.91 -6.95
CA GLU A 345 -29.16 7.05 -6.41
C GLU A 345 -29.69 6.02 -7.43
N PRO A 346 -29.97 6.36 -8.70
CA PRO A 346 -30.32 5.36 -9.71
C PRO A 346 -29.21 4.33 -9.97
N LEU A 347 -27.94 4.74 -9.95
CA LEU A 347 -26.79 3.85 -10.16
C LEU A 347 -26.61 2.90 -8.96
N PHE A 348 -26.80 3.42 -7.75
CA PHE A 348 -26.77 2.64 -6.53
C PHE A 348 -27.93 1.62 -6.49
N ASN A 349 -29.13 2.01 -6.90
CA ASN A 349 -30.27 1.09 -7.01
C ASN A 349 -29.98 -0.03 -8.03
N ARG A 350 -29.29 0.26 -9.14
CA ARG A 350 -28.82 -0.79 -10.06
C ARG A 350 -27.78 -1.71 -9.43
N LEU A 351 -26.85 -1.18 -8.63
CA LEU A 351 -25.91 -1.99 -7.85
C LEU A 351 -26.64 -2.89 -6.84
N LEU A 352 -27.65 -2.34 -6.16
CA LEU A 352 -28.49 -3.06 -5.20
C LEU A 352 -29.31 -4.19 -5.86
N ASN A 353 -29.70 -4.03 -7.12
CA ASN A 353 -30.52 -5.01 -7.83
C ASN A 353 -29.71 -5.89 -8.79
N ALA A 354 -28.38 -5.71 -8.85
CA ALA A 354 -27.52 -6.50 -9.72
C ALA A 354 -27.65 -8.00 -9.37
N GLY A 355 -28.03 -8.82 -10.36
CA GLY A 355 -28.26 -10.26 -10.19
C GLY A 355 -29.67 -10.65 -9.73
N TRP A 356 -30.54 -9.69 -9.35
CA TRP A 356 -31.95 -9.94 -9.09
C TRP A 356 -32.73 -10.10 -10.41
N GLU A 357 -33.57 -11.14 -10.51
CA GLU A 357 -34.46 -11.43 -11.65
C GLU A 357 -33.81 -11.45 -13.05
N ARG A 358 -32.51 -11.77 -13.17
CA ARG A 358 -31.76 -11.87 -14.45
C ARG A 358 -31.81 -10.62 -15.37
N ASN A 359 -32.41 -9.51 -14.95
CA ASN A 359 -32.78 -8.40 -15.84
C ASN A 359 -32.14 -7.04 -15.50
N VAL A 360 -31.42 -6.90 -14.38
CA VAL A 360 -30.69 -5.66 -14.07
C VAL A 360 -29.20 -5.86 -14.32
N SER A 361 -28.66 -5.18 -15.33
CA SER A 361 -27.22 -5.17 -15.60
C SER A 361 -26.44 -4.50 -14.48
N THR A 362 -25.37 -5.13 -14.02
CA THR A 362 -24.39 -4.55 -13.09
C THR A 362 -23.91 -3.17 -13.61
N PRO A 363 -23.69 -2.18 -12.74
CA PRO A 363 -23.09 -0.92 -13.15
C PRO A 363 -21.74 -1.13 -13.85
N SER A 364 -21.47 -0.34 -14.88
CA SER A 364 -20.17 -0.28 -15.54
C SER A 364 -19.09 0.26 -14.60
N LEU A 365 -17.81 0.04 -14.92
CA LEU A 365 -16.71 0.60 -14.12
C LEU A 365 -16.78 2.13 -13.97
N LYS A 366 -17.28 2.84 -15.00
CA LYS A 366 -17.47 4.30 -14.93
C LYS A 366 -18.57 4.68 -13.93
N GLU A 367 -19.66 3.93 -13.91
CA GLU A 367 -20.78 4.15 -12.98
C GLU A 367 -20.40 3.78 -11.54
N LEU A 368 -19.66 2.69 -11.33
CA LEU A 368 -19.10 2.33 -10.03
C LEU A 368 -18.17 3.43 -9.49
N ARG A 369 -17.36 4.03 -10.36
CA ARG A 369 -16.51 5.17 -9.99
C ARG A 369 -17.33 6.39 -9.59
N ALA A 370 -18.42 6.69 -10.30
CA ALA A 370 -19.31 7.79 -9.92
C ALA A 370 -19.94 7.59 -8.52
N ILE A 371 -20.36 6.35 -8.21
CA ILE A 371 -20.83 5.99 -6.87
C ILE A 371 -19.73 6.21 -5.83
N GLN A 372 -18.51 5.71 -6.08
CA GLN A 372 -17.36 5.88 -5.19
C GLN A 372 -17.00 7.35 -4.97
N ASP A 373 -17.08 8.19 -6.01
CA ASP A 373 -16.80 9.62 -5.92
C ASP A 373 -17.75 10.30 -4.94
N TYR A 374 -19.06 10.08 -5.11
CA TYR A 374 -20.07 10.63 -4.22
C TYR A 374 -19.89 10.17 -2.77
N LEU A 375 -19.63 8.88 -2.58
CA LEU A 375 -19.40 8.34 -1.26
C LEU A 375 -18.18 8.99 -0.62
N LEU A 376 -17.07 9.16 -1.36
CA LEU A 376 -15.86 9.82 -0.82
C LEU A 376 -16.19 11.23 -0.36
N HIS A 377 -16.84 12.01 -1.21
CA HIS A 377 -17.34 13.32 -0.85
C HIS A 377 -18.24 13.30 0.40
N PHE A 378 -19.05 12.25 0.58
CA PHE A 378 -19.86 12.05 1.78
C PHE A 378 -19.02 11.80 3.03
N CYS A 379 -18.06 10.86 3.03
CA CYS A 379 -17.26 10.63 4.23
C CYS A 379 -16.29 11.77 4.53
N LEU A 380 -15.84 12.55 3.53
CA LEU A 380 -15.05 13.77 3.78
C LEU A 380 -15.87 14.80 4.58
N ARG A 381 -17.19 14.89 4.37
CA ARG A 381 -18.07 15.70 5.21
C ARG A 381 -18.14 15.15 6.65
N GLN A 382 -18.16 13.83 6.81
CA GLN A 382 -18.09 13.22 8.15
C GLN A 382 -16.73 13.47 8.80
N CYS A 383 -15.62 13.36 8.07
CA CYS A 383 -14.29 13.69 8.57
C CYS A 383 -14.20 15.14 9.06
N ALA A 384 -14.77 16.09 8.30
CA ALA A 384 -14.87 17.49 8.72
C ALA A 384 -15.72 17.66 9.99
N LYS A 385 -16.81 16.89 10.13
CA LYS A 385 -17.71 16.92 11.30
C LYS A 385 -17.03 16.40 12.57
N TYR A 386 -16.22 15.35 12.46
CA TYR A 386 -15.57 14.67 13.59
C TYR A 386 -14.09 15.06 13.78
N ASP A 387 -13.58 16.05 13.05
CA ASP A 387 -12.14 16.43 13.02
C ASP A 387 -11.19 15.24 12.74
N LEU A 388 -11.64 14.30 11.90
CA LEU A 388 -10.86 13.10 11.57
C LEU A 388 -9.97 13.37 10.35
N THR A 389 -8.67 13.12 10.49
CA THR A 389 -7.71 13.22 9.38
C THR A 389 -7.94 12.12 8.35
N VAL A 390 -7.63 12.40 7.08
CA VAL A 390 -7.77 11.44 5.98
C VAL A 390 -6.41 11.12 5.37
N LYS A 391 -6.10 9.83 5.29
CA LYS A 391 -4.85 9.30 4.74
C LYS A 391 -5.10 8.79 3.33
N PHE A 392 -4.32 9.25 2.36
CA PHE A 392 -4.38 8.74 0.98
C PHE A 392 -3.12 7.94 0.65
N HIS A 393 -3.32 6.71 0.16
CA HIS A 393 -2.25 5.97 -0.50
C HIS A 393 -1.90 6.64 -1.83
N THR A 394 -0.70 7.21 -1.95
CA THR A 394 -0.21 7.87 -3.17
C THR A 394 1.19 7.37 -3.54
N GLY A 395 1.65 7.60 -4.77
CA GLY A 395 2.96 7.12 -5.21
C GLY A 395 3.02 5.60 -5.45
N LEU A 396 4.16 4.97 -5.16
CA LEU A 396 4.36 3.54 -5.42
C LEU A 396 3.28 2.70 -4.72
N GLN A 397 2.88 1.61 -5.38
CA GLN A 397 1.94 0.63 -4.89
C GLN A 397 2.66 -0.70 -4.68
N GLU A 398 2.32 -1.43 -3.62
CA GLU A 398 2.87 -2.75 -3.32
C GLU A 398 2.52 -3.75 -4.43
N GLY A 399 3.47 -4.65 -4.73
CA GLY A 399 3.33 -5.63 -5.79
C GLY A 399 3.91 -5.17 -7.13
N ASN A 400 4.14 -6.13 -8.03
CA ASN A 400 4.67 -5.88 -9.36
C ASN A 400 3.56 -5.57 -10.37
N GLY A 401 3.79 -4.61 -11.28
CA GLY A 401 2.90 -4.35 -12.43
C GLY A 401 1.75 -3.35 -12.17
N ASN A 402 1.83 -2.56 -11.10
CA ASN A 402 0.82 -1.54 -10.79
C ASN A 402 0.80 -0.36 -11.76
N THR A 403 -0.35 0.32 -11.84
CA THR A 403 -0.50 1.55 -12.64
C THR A 403 -0.13 2.79 -11.81
N ILE A 404 1.12 3.23 -11.93
CA ILE A 404 1.67 4.37 -11.17
C ILE A 404 0.95 5.71 -11.42
N ARG A 405 0.21 5.85 -12.53
CA ARG A 405 -0.53 7.09 -12.81
C ARG A 405 -1.76 7.24 -11.93
N ASN A 406 -2.22 6.14 -11.32
CA ASN A 406 -3.40 6.17 -10.48
C ASN A 406 -3.18 6.92 -9.17
N SER A 407 -1.95 6.90 -8.67
CA SER A 407 -1.58 7.28 -7.31
C SER A 407 -0.97 8.69 -7.19
N ARG A 408 -1.11 9.52 -8.23
CA ARG A 408 -0.53 10.86 -8.30
C ARG A 408 -1.33 11.85 -7.43
N ALA A 409 -0.69 12.45 -6.42
CA ALA A 409 -1.35 13.31 -5.44
C ALA A 409 -2.03 14.56 -6.02
N ALA A 410 -1.52 15.13 -7.13
CA ALA A 410 -2.13 16.31 -7.76
C ALA A 410 -3.58 16.09 -8.21
N LEU A 411 -3.98 14.83 -8.44
CA LEU A 411 -5.35 14.46 -8.80
C LEU A 411 -6.37 14.73 -7.67
N LEU A 412 -5.90 14.85 -6.42
CA LEU A 412 -6.73 15.10 -5.24
C LEU A 412 -6.98 16.59 -4.97
N SER A 413 -6.40 17.50 -5.78
CA SER A 413 -6.44 18.95 -5.53
C SER A 413 -7.86 19.51 -5.36
N ASN A 414 -8.84 18.97 -6.10
CA ASN A 414 -10.24 19.37 -5.97
C ASN A 414 -10.81 19.12 -4.56
N LEU A 415 -10.38 18.05 -3.89
CA LEU A 415 -10.78 17.73 -2.53
C LEU A 415 -10.17 18.72 -1.54
N PHE A 416 -8.90 19.12 -1.74
CA PHE A 416 -8.23 20.06 -0.86
C PHE A 416 -8.91 21.44 -0.86
N PHE A 417 -9.30 21.93 -2.04
CA PHE A 417 -10.09 23.15 -2.19
C PHE A 417 -11.47 23.04 -1.52
N LYS A 418 -12.18 21.93 -1.77
CA LYS A 418 -13.57 21.78 -1.34
C LYS A 418 -13.71 21.54 0.17
N TYR A 419 -12.72 20.92 0.80
CA TYR A 419 -12.76 20.52 2.21
C TYR A 419 -11.63 21.15 3.04
N PRO A 420 -11.61 22.49 3.20
CA PRO A 420 -10.52 23.17 3.92
C PRO A 420 -10.45 22.81 5.42
N LYS A 421 -11.52 22.25 5.99
CA LYS A 421 -11.58 21.77 7.38
C LYS A 421 -11.08 20.33 7.56
N VAL A 422 -10.86 19.59 6.47
CA VAL A 422 -10.34 18.21 6.55
C VAL A 422 -8.84 18.26 6.40
N ARG A 423 -8.11 17.65 7.35
CA ARG A 423 -6.68 17.40 7.24
C ARG A 423 -6.44 16.20 6.31
N PHE A 424 -5.60 16.39 5.31
CA PHE A 424 -5.18 15.38 4.35
C PHE A 424 -3.73 15.02 4.59
N ASP A 425 -3.47 13.74 4.78
CA ASP A 425 -2.14 13.19 4.95
C ASP A 425 -1.79 12.31 3.75
N ILE A 426 -0.71 12.67 3.04
CA ILE A 426 -0.39 12.14 1.72
C ILE A 426 0.85 11.27 1.78
N TYR A 427 0.64 9.96 1.58
CA TYR A 427 1.64 8.93 1.85
C TYR A 427 2.72 8.80 0.79
N HIS A 428 3.82 8.16 1.20
CA HIS A 428 4.91 7.70 0.34
C HIS A 428 5.51 8.86 -0.48
N ILE A 429 5.42 10.08 0.06
CA ILE A 429 5.73 11.36 -0.60
C ILE A 429 5.12 11.50 -2.01
N SER A 430 4.07 10.74 -2.34
CA SER A 430 3.55 10.56 -3.69
C SER A 430 4.62 10.09 -4.72
N TYR A 431 5.68 9.39 -4.32
CA TYR A 431 6.81 9.00 -5.18
C TYR A 431 6.35 8.27 -6.47
N PRO A 432 6.79 8.66 -7.67
CA PRO A 432 7.87 9.61 -7.98
C PRO A 432 7.40 11.06 -8.23
N TYR A 433 6.20 11.45 -7.78
CA TYR A 433 5.59 12.77 -7.97
C TYR A 433 5.80 13.72 -6.77
N GLN A 434 6.87 13.54 -5.99
CA GLN A 434 7.11 14.30 -4.77
C GLN A 434 7.17 15.82 -4.95
N GLU A 435 7.61 16.31 -6.11
CA GLU A 435 7.63 17.74 -6.42
C GLU A 435 6.21 18.33 -6.55
N GLU A 436 5.26 17.55 -7.07
CA GLU A 436 3.86 17.99 -7.08
C GLU A 436 3.32 18.09 -5.65
N LEU A 437 3.62 17.08 -4.81
CA LEU A 437 3.23 17.09 -3.42
C LEU A 437 3.84 18.27 -2.64
N LEU A 438 5.10 18.63 -2.91
CA LEU A 438 5.74 19.84 -2.38
C LEU A 438 4.87 21.07 -2.63
N THR A 439 4.46 21.27 -3.88
CA THR A 439 3.63 22.43 -4.25
C THR A 439 2.27 22.38 -3.58
N LEU A 440 1.64 21.20 -3.46
CA LEU A 440 0.34 21.05 -2.79
C LEU A 440 0.47 21.38 -1.29
N ALA A 441 1.46 20.80 -0.60
CA ALA A 441 1.69 21.07 0.82
C ALA A 441 2.10 22.53 1.09
N LYS A 442 2.77 23.20 0.15
CA LYS A 442 3.05 24.63 0.26
C LYS A 442 1.80 25.50 0.09
N ASN A 443 0.89 25.13 -0.82
CA ASN A 443 -0.28 25.93 -1.17
C ASN A 443 -1.50 25.69 -0.26
N PHE A 444 -1.68 24.47 0.27
CA PHE A 444 -2.88 24.09 1.02
C PHE A 444 -2.58 23.91 2.51
N PRO A 445 -3.14 24.73 3.43
CA PRO A 445 -2.91 24.60 4.87
C PRO A 445 -3.28 23.21 5.42
N ASN A 446 -4.23 22.54 4.80
CA ASN A 446 -4.81 21.27 5.22
C ASN A 446 -4.17 20.04 4.56
N VAL A 447 -3.03 20.16 3.88
CA VAL A 447 -2.31 19.05 3.24
C VAL A 447 -0.94 18.86 3.89
N ALA A 448 -0.67 17.66 4.42
CA ALA A 448 0.62 17.25 4.97
C ALA A 448 1.31 16.18 4.09
N ILE A 449 2.62 16.08 4.27
CA ILE A 449 3.51 15.14 3.59
C ILE A 449 3.85 14.03 4.57
N ASP A 450 3.70 12.78 4.16
CA ASP A 450 4.09 11.63 4.96
C ASP A 450 5.13 10.74 4.23
N PHE A 451 6.23 10.45 4.94
CA PHE A 451 7.33 9.57 4.52
C PHE A 451 7.07 8.09 4.77
N CYS A 452 5.85 7.70 5.14
CA CYS A 452 5.38 6.32 5.22
C CYS A 452 5.95 5.49 4.07
N TRP A 453 6.53 4.32 4.38
CA TRP A 453 7.21 3.39 3.44
C TRP A 453 8.46 3.92 2.71
N MET A 454 8.70 5.24 2.68
CA MET A 454 9.58 5.86 1.69
C MET A 454 11.07 5.55 1.87
N TRP A 455 11.54 5.37 3.11
CA TRP A 455 12.96 5.19 3.40
C TRP A 455 13.52 3.86 2.89
N ILE A 456 12.66 2.89 2.59
CA ILE A 456 13.03 1.58 2.06
C ILE A 456 12.60 1.40 0.59
N ILE A 457 11.68 2.22 0.07
CA ILE A 457 11.42 2.29 -1.38
C ILE A 457 12.68 2.78 -2.11
N ASN A 458 13.15 3.98 -1.72
CA ASN A 458 14.34 4.59 -2.32
C ASN A 458 14.94 5.60 -1.34
N PRO A 459 15.91 5.17 -0.49
CA PRO A 459 16.51 6.05 0.50
C PRO A 459 17.12 7.32 -0.09
N ALA A 460 17.67 7.26 -1.32
CA ALA A 460 18.26 8.41 -1.98
C ALA A 460 17.20 9.44 -2.42
N ALA A 461 16.09 8.98 -2.99
CA ALA A 461 14.97 9.85 -3.33
C ALA A 461 14.32 10.44 -2.08
N ALA A 462 14.19 9.66 -1.01
CA ALA A 462 13.66 10.12 0.27
C ALA A 462 14.51 11.27 0.85
N ARG A 463 15.84 11.12 0.89
CA ARG A 463 16.74 12.19 1.38
C ARG A 463 16.64 13.46 0.54
N ARG A 464 16.64 13.33 -0.79
CA ARG A 464 16.47 14.48 -1.69
C ARG A 464 15.15 15.21 -1.43
N ALA A 465 14.05 14.46 -1.35
CA ALA A 465 12.72 15.01 -1.10
C ALA A 465 12.66 15.71 0.26
N LEU A 466 13.19 15.11 1.34
CA LEU A 466 13.18 15.72 2.66
C LEU A 466 13.95 17.05 2.68
N ARG A 467 15.12 17.11 2.02
CA ARG A 467 15.89 18.35 1.91
C ARG A 467 15.07 19.45 1.24
N GLU A 468 14.50 19.17 0.07
CA GLU A 468 13.67 20.12 -0.69
C GLU A 468 12.39 20.53 0.06
N PHE A 469 11.74 19.60 0.75
CA PHE A 469 10.54 19.89 1.54
C PHE A 469 10.83 20.80 2.72
N LEU A 470 11.96 20.62 3.41
CA LEU A 470 12.35 21.48 4.53
C LEU A 470 12.66 22.92 4.10
N ASP A 471 13.03 23.13 2.83
CA ASP A 471 13.23 24.47 2.27
C ASP A 471 11.92 25.13 1.82
N ALA A 472 10.97 24.32 1.33
CA ALA A 472 9.79 24.84 0.67
C ALA A 472 8.52 24.86 1.53
N VAL A 473 8.39 23.94 2.48
CA VAL A 473 7.16 23.65 3.24
C VAL A 473 7.41 23.85 4.74
N PRO A 474 6.46 24.45 5.49
CA PRO A 474 6.56 24.51 6.94
C PRO A 474 6.80 23.13 7.55
N ALA A 475 7.86 22.99 8.35
CA ALA A 475 8.31 21.71 8.88
C ALA A 475 7.24 20.98 9.72
N ASN A 476 6.25 21.69 10.25
CA ASN A 476 5.14 21.11 11.02
C ASN A 476 4.13 20.31 10.17
N LYS A 477 4.31 20.28 8.85
CA LYS A 477 3.45 19.59 7.88
C LYS A 477 4.11 18.35 7.27
N ILE A 478 5.22 17.91 7.86
CA ILE A 478 6.01 16.77 7.37
C ILE A 478 6.04 15.72 8.48
N HIS A 479 5.59 14.51 8.16
CA HIS A 479 5.69 13.33 9.01
C HIS A 479 6.82 12.45 8.51
N GLY A 480 7.76 12.16 9.39
CA GLY A 480 9.03 11.53 9.03
C GLY A 480 8.97 10.02 8.87
N PHE A 481 7.92 9.34 9.36
CA PHE A 481 7.90 7.88 9.39
C PHE A 481 6.50 7.26 9.49
N GLY A 482 6.30 6.23 8.69
CA GLY A 482 5.23 5.23 8.83
C GLY A 482 5.77 3.90 8.30
N GLY A 483 5.63 2.81 9.06
CA GLY A 483 6.30 1.54 8.79
C GLY A 483 5.75 0.84 7.55
N ASP A 484 4.43 0.78 7.44
CA ASP A 484 3.66 0.13 6.38
C ASP A 484 4.03 -1.35 6.20
N PHE A 485 4.23 -2.12 7.27
CA PHE A 485 4.58 -3.53 7.19
C PHE A 485 3.46 -4.43 7.68
N ILE A 486 3.44 -5.67 7.17
CA ILE A 486 2.66 -6.77 7.75
C ILE A 486 3.50 -7.60 8.74
N PHE A 487 4.70 -7.12 9.08
CA PHE A 487 5.60 -7.81 9.99
C PHE A 487 6.59 -6.92 10.74
N VAL A 488 6.73 -7.22 12.03
CA VAL A 488 7.37 -6.35 13.01
C VAL A 488 8.88 -6.20 12.80
N GLU A 489 9.54 -7.22 12.24
CA GLU A 489 10.96 -7.16 11.90
C GLU A 489 11.22 -6.09 10.82
N GLY A 490 10.31 -5.94 9.86
CA GLY A 490 10.38 -4.94 8.79
C GLY A 490 10.19 -3.54 9.35
N THR A 491 9.21 -3.35 10.24
CA THR A 491 8.99 -2.11 11.01
C THR A 491 10.27 -1.63 11.68
N TYR A 492 10.97 -2.53 12.37
CA TYR A 492 12.24 -2.21 13.04
C TYR A 492 13.31 -1.74 12.04
N GLY A 493 13.61 -2.54 11.02
CA GLY A 493 14.66 -2.20 10.05
C GLY A 493 14.39 -0.86 9.36
N HIS A 494 13.12 -0.62 9.03
CA HIS A 494 12.68 0.61 8.40
C HIS A 494 12.81 1.82 9.34
N ALA A 495 12.43 1.71 10.61
CA ALA A 495 12.56 2.80 11.59
C ALA A 495 14.03 3.20 11.80
N ILE A 496 14.94 2.22 11.86
CA ILE A 496 16.40 2.48 11.96
C ILE A 496 16.91 3.21 10.72
N MET A 497 16.51 2.77 9.52
CA MET A 497 16.87 3.44 8.27
C MET A 497 16.28 4.86 8.19
N ALA A 498 15.05 5.07 8.66
CA ALA A 498 14.43 6.39 8.70
C ALA A 498 15.24 7.36 9.56
N LYS A 499 15.57 6.97 10.80
CA LYS A 499 16.40 7.79 11.70
C LYS A 499 17.78 8.10 11.12
N GLU A 500 18.43 7.12 10.48
CA GLU A 500 19.71 7.32 9.80
C GLU A 500 19.62 8.36 8.68
N ASN A 501 18.63 8.22 7.81
CA ASN A 501 18.50 9.09 6.64
C ASN A 501 18.01 10.50 7.01
N ILE A 502 17.13 10.63 8.00
CA ILE A 502 16.70 11.93 8.53
C ILE A 502 17.88 12.64 9.19
N ALA A 503 18.64 11.95 10.05
CA ALA A 503 19.82 12.53 10.69
C ALA A 503 20.83 13.02 9.65
N ARG A 504 21.05 12.24 8.58
CA ARG A 504 21.93 12.63 7.48
C ARG A 504 21.46 13.91 6.79
N VAL A 505 20.18 14.02 6.42
CA VAL A 505 19.66 15.24 5.77
C VAL A 505 19.80 16.44 6.70
N LEU A 506 19.46 16.28 7.98
CA LEU A 506 19.55 17.38 8.94
C LEU A 506 21.00 17.82 9.19
N ALA A 507 21.94 16.88 9.26
CA ALA A 507 23.37 17.17 9.35
C ALA A 507 23.90 17.89 8.11
N GLU A 508 23.48 17.47 6.90
CA GLU A 508 23.81 18.18 5.65
C GLU A 508 23.36 19.65 5.73
N LYS A 509 22.11 19.93 6.16
CA LYS A 509 21.62 21.31 6.32
C LYS A 509 22.37 22.12 7.38
N VAL A 510 22.88 21.48 8.43
CA VAL A 510 23.72 22.15 9.44
C VAL A 510 25.10 22.47 8.88
N SER A 511 25.73 21.53 8.16
CA SER A 511 27.01 21.74 7.48
C SER A 511 26.95 22.86 6.44
N ASP A 512 25.81 22.98 5.75
CA ASP A 512 25.54 24.04 4.77
C ASP A 512 25.26 25.41 5.44
N GLY A 513 25.20 25.47 6.78
CA GLY A 513 24.94 26.68 7.55
C GLY A 513 23.47 27.14 7.52
N GLU A 514 22.55 26.30 7.06
CA GLU A 514 21.12 26.62 6.92
C GLU A 514 20.38 26.50 8.26
N MET A 515 20.90 25.72 9.20
CA MET A 515 20.39 25.63 10.58
C MET A 515 21.46 25.24 11.59
N THR A 516 21.20 25.47 12.89
CA THR A 516 22.08 25.01 13.97
C THR A 516 21.80 23.55 14.33
N VAL A 517 22.72 22.90 15.06
CA VAL A 517 22.54 21.53 15.57
C VAL A 517 21.28 21.43 16.43
N GLU A 518 21.05 22.39 17.33
CA GLU A 518 19.88 22.41 18.22
C GLU A 518 18.58 22.52 17.40
N ARG A 519 18.63 23.28 16.30
CA ARG A 519 17.50 23.41 15.39
C ARG A 519 17.24 22.12 14.63
N ALA A 520 18.28 21.46 14.12
CA ALA A 520 18.19 20.15 13.48
C ALA A 520 17.55 19.11 14.42
N ILE A 521 18.00 19.02 15.67
CA ILE A 521 17.41 18.13 16.68
C ILE A 521 15.93 18.44 16.91
N THR A 522 15.59 19.72 17.03
CA THR A 522 14.20 20.16 17.19
C THR A 522 13.33 19.74 16.00
N VAL A 523 13.81 19.95 14.77
CA VAL A 523 13.09 19.55 13.54
C VAL A 523 12.94 18.04 13.49
N GLY A 524 13.99 17.27 13.79
CA GLY A 524 13.92 15.80 13.82
C GLY A 524 12.87 15.27 14.80
N ARG A 525 12.74 15.89 15.98
CA ARG A 525 11.67 15.58 16.94
C ARG A 525 10.28 15.89 16.39
N TRP A 526 10.12 17.02 15.69
CA TRP A 526 8.86 17.34 15.03
C TRP A 526 8.47 16.30 13.99
N LEU A 527 9.39 15.96 13.09
CA LEU A 527 9.17 14.98 12.02
C LEU A 527 8.77 13.62 12.58
N LEU A 528 9.51 13.12 13.57
CA LEU A 528 9.34 11.76 14.10
C LEU A 528 8.23 11.63 15.13
N ARG A 529 7.82 12.72 15.79
CA ARG A 529 6.90 12.64 16.93
C ARG A 529 5.85 13.72 16.95
N ASP A 530 6.25 14.99 17.12
CA ASP A 530 5.29 16.02 17.52
C ASP A 530 4.30 16.36 16.39
N ASN A 531 4.74 16.33 15.13
CA ASN A 531 3.87 16.58 13.99
C ASN A 531 2.81 15.48 13.83
N PRO A 532 3.15 14.17 13.78
CA PRO A 532 2.13 13.12 13.82
C PRO A 532 1.14 13.25 14.97
N ILE A 533 1.64 13.52 16.20
CA ILE A 533 0.76 13.67 17.37
C ILE A 533 -0.27 14.77 17.14
N ALA A 534 0.17 15.96 16.70
CA ALA A 534 -0.71 17.10 16.48
C ALA A 534 -1.64 16.91 15.28
N TRP A 535 -1.14 16.34 14.18
CA TRP A 535 -1.89 16.20 12.93
C TRP A 535 -2.99 15.15 13.01
N PHE A 536 -2.78 14.06 13.77
CA PHE A 536 -3.78 13.00 13.97
C PHE A 536 -4.58 13.16 15.28
N GLY A 537 -4.31 14.21 16.05
CA GLY A 537 -5.00 14.51 17.31
C GLY A 537 -4.87 13.35 18.31
N LEU A 538 -3.64 12.90 18.55
CA LEU A 538 -3.40 11.69 19.35
C LEU A 538 -3.48 11.96 20.86
N GLN A 539 -3.37 13.22 21.30
CA GLN A 539 -3.57 13.59 22.70
C GLN A 539 -5.02 13.28 23.13
N GLY A 540 -5.19 12.23 23.94
CA GLY A 540 -6.50 11.74 24.39
C GLY A 540 -6.98 10.45 23.72
N LYS A 541 -6.28 9.96 22.68
CA LYS A 541 -6.59 8.67 22.02
C LYS A 541 -5.82 7.49 22.62
N VAL A 542 -4.67 7.79 23.25
CA VAL A 542 -3.80 6.85 23.94
C VAL A 542 -3.50 7.28 25.38
N PRO A 543 -3.12 6.34 26.25
CA PRO A 543 -2.63 6.68 27.58
C PRO A 543 -1.44 7.65 27.52
N VAL A 544 -1.35 8.58 28.47
CA VAL A 544 -0.36 9.67 28.48
C VAL A 544 1.06 9.11 28.51
N GLU A 545 1.26 8.00 29.21
CA GLU A 545 2.50 7.26 29.32
C GLU A 545 3.01 6.68 27.98
N VAL A 546 2.11 6.43 27.01
CA VAL A 546 2.47 5.83 25.71
C VAL A 546 3.19 6.83 24.82
N LEU A 547 2.71 8.08 24.76
CA LEU A 547 3.32 9.13 23.94
C LEU A 547 4.62 9.66 24.56
N GLY A 548 4.86 9.39 25.84
CA GLY A 548 5.92 10.03 26.64
C GLY A 548 5.67 11.53 26.81
N THR A 549 6.50 12.20 27.61
CA THR A 549 6.56 13.67 27.66
C THR A 549 7.40 14.21 26.52
#